data_AF-A0A6G1AU23-F1
#
_entry.id   AF-A0A6G1AU23-F1
#
_cell.length_a   1.000
_cell.length_b   1.000
_cell.length_c   1.000
_cell.angle_alpha   90.00
_cell.angle_beta   90.00
_cell.angle_gamma   90.00
#
_symmetry.space_group_name_H-M   'P 1'
#
loop_
_entity.id
_entity.type
_entity.pdbx_description
1 polymer ?
#
loop_
_entity_poly.entity_id
_entity_poly.type
_entity_poly.pdbx_seq_one_letter_code
_entity_poly.pdbx_strand_id
1 'polypeptide(L)'
;VLYKQNWEDTKDKYLLPPDAPELVQAVKNTAMFSKKLYTEDWEADKSLFYPYNDSPELRRVAQAQKALSDIAYKKGLAEQQSQFTSLPDPPDIEFAKKVTNQVSKQKYKEDYENKIKGKWSETPCFEIANARMNADNISTVSRKE
;
A
#
# COMPACT_ATOMS: atom_id res chain seq x y z
N VAL A 1 24.60 43.06 75.22
CA VAL A 1 25.31 43.41 73.96
C VAL A 1 25.45 42.20 73.05
N LEU A 2 25.81 41.02 73.57
CA LEU A 2 25.95 39.77 72.81
C LEU A 2 24.72 39.40 71.96
N TYR A 3 23.51 39.47 72.52
CA TYR A 3 22.27 39.19 71.78
C TYR A 3 22.08 40.01 70.50
N LYS A 4 22.43 41.31 70.54
CA LYS A 4 22.30 42.19 69.38
C LYS A 4 23.35 41.85 68.32
N GLN A 5 24.56 41.52 68.74
CA GLN A 5 25.65 41.12 67.85
C GLN A 5 25.34 39.79 67.15
N ASN A 6 24.87 38.78 67.90
CA ASN A 6 24.41 37.51 67.35
C ASN A 6 23.24 37.68 66.35
N TRP A 7 22.35 38.66 66.57
CA TRP A 7 21.27 38.98 65.62
C TRP A 7 21.80 39.62 64.34
N GLU A 8 22.68 40.62 64.46
CA GLU A 8 23.33 41.26 63.31
C GLU A 8 24.16 40.26 62.48
N ASP A 9 24.80 39.28 63.12
CA ASP A 9 25.61 38.24 62.47
C ASP A 9 24.78 37.15 61.77
N THR A 10 23.49 37.02 62.09
CA THR A 10 22.61 35.95 61.59
C THR A 10 21.45 36.44 60.73
N LYS A 11 21.12 37.74 60.73
CA LYS A 11 20.02 38.31 59.93
C LYS A 11 20.16 38.01 58.43
N ASP A 12 21.38 38.03 57.89
CA ASP A 12 21.64 37.80 56.46
C ASP A 12 21.74 36.31 56.11
N LYS A 13 21.76 35.41 57.11
CA LYS A 13 21.79 33.95 56.91
C LYS A 13 20.41 33.34 56.63
N TYR A 14 19.33 34.03 56.96
CA TYR A 14 17.96 33.53 56.77
C TYR A 14 17.39 33.89 55.39
N LEU A 15 18.16 33.65 54.34
CA LEU A 15 17.65 33.71 52.98
C LEU A 15 16.94 32.38 52.69
N LEU A 16 15.76 32.44 52.08
CA LEU A 16 15.10 31.23 51.59
C LEU A 16 16.08 30.51 50.63
N PRO A 17 16.21 29.18 50.73
CA PRO A 17 17.03 28.44 49.78
C PRO A 17 16.51 28.72 48.36
N PRO A 18 17.39 28.81 47.35
CA PRO A 18 17.01 29.17 45.97
C PRO A 18 15.94 28.23 45.39
N ASP A 19 15.87 26.99 45.87
CA ASP A 19 14.88 25.98 45.47
C ASP A 19 13.57 26.04 46.29
N ALA A 20 13.41 27.04 47.15
CA ALA A 20 12.19 27.21 47.93
C ALA A 20 10.97 27.36 46.98
N PRO A 21 9.88 26.61 47.21
CA PRO A 21 8.71 26.65 46.34
C PRO A 21 8.12 28.05 46.13
N GLU A 22 8.21 28.90 47.15
CA GLU A 22 7.77 30.31 47.09
C GLU A 22 8.59 31.13 46.09
N LEU A 23 9.92 30.99 46.11
CA LEU A 23 10.81 31.67 45.17
C LEU A 23 10.59 31.15 43.74
N VAL A 24 10.48 29.82 43.57
CA VAL A 24 10.18 29.22 42.27
C VAL A 24 8.84 29.70 41.73
N GLN A 25 7.81 29.80 42.57
CA GLN A 25 6.50 30.30 42.17
C GLN A 25 6.57 31.80 41.82
N ALA A 26 7.30 32.60 42.60
CA ALA A 26 7.49 34.01 42.32
C ALA A 26 8.18 34.21 40.96
N VAL A 27 9.22 33.44 40.65
CA VAL A 27 9.92 33.48 39.35
C VAL A 27 9.01 33.06 38.20
N LYS A 28 8.17 32.03 38.37
CA LYS A 28 7.20 31.62 37.35
C LYS A 28 6.16 32.72 37.11
N ASN A 29 5.64 33.32 38.18
CA ASN A 29 4.66 34.40 38.10
C ASN A 29 5.26 35.63 37.40
N THR A 30 6.49 36.02 37.74
CA THR A 30 7.14 37.18 37.08
C THR A 30 7.39 36.91 35.61
N ALA A 31 7.72 35.69 35.21
CA ALA A 31 7.82 35.30 33.81
C ALA A 31 6.45 35.38 33.11
N MET A 32 5.38 34.85 33.71
CA MET A 32 4.02 34.91 33.15
C MET A 32 3.50 36.33 32.95
N PHE A 33 3.79 37.25 33.87
CA PHE A 33 3.35 38.66 33.79
C PHE A 33 4.39 39.58 33.11
N SER A 34 5.50 39.03 32.62
CA SER A 34 6.53 39.81 31.93
C SER A 34 5.99 40.29 30.59
N LYS A 35 5.80 41.60 30.46
CA LYS A 35 5.37 42.24 29.21
C LYS A 35 6.28 41.89 28.03
N LYS A 36 7.59 41.76 28.26
CA LYS A 36 8.56 41.41 27.23
C LYS A 36 8.31 40.01 26.68
N LEU A 37 8.19 39.01 27.56
CA LEU A 37 7.91 37.62 27.16
C LEU A 37 6.58 37.54 26.44
N TYR A 38 5.55 38.21 26.97
CA TYR A 38 4.25 38.30 26.32
C TYR A 38 4.33 38.86 24.89
N THR A 39 5.10 39.93 24.67
CA THR A 39 5.26 40.49 23.31
C THR A 39 6.05 39.58 22.38
N GLU A 40 7.06 38.87 22.89
CA GLU A 40 7.85 37.92 22.10
C GLU A 40 6.98 36.72 21.67
N ASP A 41 6.21 36.15 22.60
CA ASP A 41 5.27 35.05 22.32
C ASP A 41 4.19 35.48 21.33
N TRP A 42 3.64 36.70 21.48
CA TRP A 42 2.64 37.25 20.56
C TRP A 42 3.16 37.43 19.13
N GLU A 43 4.39 37.90 18.95
CA GLU A 43 4.99 37.99 17.61
C GLU A 43 5.31 36.61 17.03
N ALA A 44 5.72 35.65 17.87
CA ALA A 44 5.91 34.26 17.45
C ALA A 44 4.60 33.64 16.97
N ASP A 45 3.50 33.84 17.69
CA ASP A 45 2.17 33.30 17.32
C ASP A 45 1.65 33.88 16.00
N LYS A 46 1.91 35.17 15.71
CA LYS A 46 1.56 35.76 14.42
C LYS A 46 2.29 35.11 13.24
N SER A 47 3.51 34.63 13.47
CA SER A 47 4.28 33.92 12.43
C SER A 47 3.69 32.54 12.13
N LEU A 48 2.91 31.98 13.06
CA LEU A 48 2.27 30.68 12.97
C LEU A 48 0.95 30.71 12.16
N PHE A 49 0.88 31.56 11.13
CA PHE A 49 -0.25 31.61 10.23
C PHE A 49 -0.12 30.53 9.16
N TYR A 50 -1.01 29.53 9.22
CA TYR A 50 -1.15 28.55 8.15
C TYR A 50 -2.23 29.02 7.16
N PRO A 51 -1.98 28.96 5.84
CA PRO A 51 -3.04 29.08 4.85
C PRO A 51 -4.17 28.10 5.19
N TYR A 52 -5.43 28.51 5.02
CA TYR A 52 -6.59 27.65 5.36
C TYR A 52 -6.49 26.23 4.77
N ASN A 53 -5.96 26.13 3.54
CA ASN A 53 -5.77 24.86 2.83
C ASN A 53 -4.69 23.92 3.42
N ASP A 54 -3.79 24.42 4.28
CA ASP A 54 -2.73 23.66 4.94
C ASP A 54 -2.78 23.83 6.46
N SER A 55 -4.00 23.86 7.00
CA SER A 55 -4.16 23.87 8.44
C SER A 55 -3.70 22.54 9.06
N PRO A 56 -3.11 22.55 10.28
CA PRO A 56 -2.71 21.33 10.97
C PRO A 56 -3.85 20.32 11.13
N GLU A 57 -5.09 20.81 11.27
CA GLU A 57 -6.30 19.99 11.34
C GLU A 57 -6.60 19.28 10.03
N LEU A 58 -6.52 19.96 8.89
CA LEU A 58 -6.69 19.32 7.58
C LEU A 58 -5.62 18.25 7.35
N ARG A 59 -4.37 18.51 7.74
CA ARG A 59 -3.29 17.51 7.65
C ARG A 59 -3.57 16.29 8.52
N ARG A 60 -4.07 16.50 9.75
CA ARG A 60 -4.47 15.42 10.66
C ARG A 60 -5.59 14.58 10.06
N VAL A 61 -6.63 15.23 9.53
CA VAL A 61 -7.75 14.54 8.88
C VAL A 61 -7.30 13.77 7.64
N ALA A 62 -6.45 14.35 6.80
CA ALA A 62 -5.91 13.67 5.62
C ALA A 62 -5.08 12.43 5.98
N GLN A 63 -4.27 12.49 7.03
CA GLN A 63 -3.53 11.34 7.54
C GLN A 63 -4.45 10.26 8.09
N ALA A 64 -5.46 10.63 8.87
CA ALA A 64 -6.46 9.70 9.38
C ALA A 64 -7.26 9.03 8.25
N GLN A 65 -7.67 9.80 7.23
CA GLN A 65 -8.35 9.27 6.05
C GLN A 65 -7.45 8.30 5.27
N LYS A 66 -6.16 8.63 5.09
CA LYS A 66 -5.19 7.74 4.44
C LYS A 66 -5.04 6.43 5.21
N ALA A 67 -4.97 6.48 6.54
CA ALA A 67 -4.88 5.31 7.40
C ALA A 67 -6.16 4.46 7.40
N LEU A 68 -7.33 5.10 7.39
CA LEU A 68 -8.63 4.43 7.33
C LEU A 68 -8.92 3.82 5.95
N SER A 69 -8.35 4.39 4.89
CA SER A 69 -8.66 3.93 3.53
C SER A 69 -8.19 2.50 3.28
N ASP A 70 -9.14 1.62 2.99
CA ASP A 70 -8.94 0.24 2.51
C ASP A 70 -7.99 0.14 1.30
N ILE A 71 -7.82 1.24 0.56
CA ILE A 71 -6.95 1.33 -0.61
C ILE A 71 -5.50 1.08 -0.22
N ALA A 72 -5.02 1.66 0.89
CA ALA A 72 -3.65 1.44 1.35
C ALA A 72 -3.42 -0.01 1.80
N TYR A 73 -4.41 -0.60 2.48
CA TYR A 73 -4.36 -2.00 2.93
C TYR A 73 -4.35 -2.99 1.74
N LYS A 74 -5.23 -2.78 0.75
CA LYS A 74 -5.35 -3.66 -0.43
C LYS A 74 -4.22 -3.45 -1.44
N LYS A 75 -3.58 -2.28 -1.45
CA LYS A 75 -2.44 -2.00 -2.33
C LYS A 75 -1.29 -2.98 -2.11
N GLY A 76 -0.94 -3.26 -0.85
CA GLY A 76 0.10 -4.25 -0.52
C GLY A 76 -0.26 -5.66 -1.01
N LEU A 77 -1.52 -6.07 -0.90
CA LEU A 77 -1.99 -7.36 -1.41
C LEU A 77 -1.88 -7.46 -2.94
N ALA A 78 -2.26 -6.40 -3.66
CA ALA A 78 -2.17 -6.37 -5.12
C ALA A 78 -0.70 -6.40 -5.60
N GLU A 79 0.19 -5.69 -4.90
CA GLU A 79 1.63 -5.70 -5.15
C GLU A 79 2.25 -7.08 -4.85
N GLN A 80 1.78 -7.80 -3.84
CA GLN A 80 2.24 -9.16 -3.58
C GLN A 80 1.65 -10.21 -4.53
N GLN A 81 0.39 -10.05 -4.94
CA GLN A 81 -0.23 -10.93 -5.94
C GLN A 81 0.47 -10.82 -7.30
N SER A 82 0.92 -9.62 -7.69
CA SER A 82 1.66 -9.44 -8.95
C SER A 82 3.06 -10.05 -8.92
N GLN A 83 3.67 -10.22 -7.74
CA GLN A 83 4.95 -10.91 -7.59
C GLN A 83 4.82 -12.44 -7.59
N PHE A 84 3.61 -12.98 -7.42
CA PHE A 84 3.41 -14.43 -7.47
C PHE A 84 3.35 -14.90 -8.92
N THR A 85 4.37 -15.65 -9.35
CA THR A 85 4.32 -16.37 -10.63
C THR A 85 3.41 -17.58 -10.44
N SER A 86 2.27 -17.62 -11.14
CA SER A 86 1.36 -18.78 -11.08
C SER A 86 2.10 -20.03 -11.56
N LEU A 87 2.07 -21.10 -10.76
CA LEU A 87 2.57 -22.39 -11.19
C LEU A 87 1.74 -22.93 -12.37
N PRO A 88 2.36 -23.60 -13.34
CA PRO A 88 1.62 -24.30 -14.38
C PRO A 88 0.71 -25.37 -13.74
N ASP A 89 -0.46 -25.56 -14.34
CA ASP A 89 -1.41 -26.56 -13.85
C ASP A 89 -0.82 -27.98 -13.95
N PRO A 90 -1.16 -28.89 -13.02
CA PRO A 90 -0.84 -30.30 -13.17
C PRO A 90 -1.43 -30.88 -14.47
N PRO A 91 -0.77 -31.87 -15.09
CA PRO A 91 -1.20 -32.45 -16.37
C PRO A 91 -2.63 -33.00 -16.33
N ASP A 92 -3.08 -33.51 -15.18
CA ASP A 92 -4.45 -34.00 -14.99
C ASP A 92 -5.50 -32.88 -15.10
N ILE A 93 -5.18 -31.70 -14.57
CA ILE A 93 -6.06 -30.52 -14.63
C ILE A 93 -6.07 -29.98 -16.06
N GLU A 94 -4.93 -29.91 -16.73
CA GLU A 94 -4.88 -29.54 -18.14
C GLU A 94 -5.70 -30.50 -19.02
N PHE A 95 -5.59 -31.81 -18.77
CA PHE A 95 -6.35 -32.83 -19.47
C PHE A 95 -7.86 -32.64 -19.23
N ALA A 96 -8.28 -32.48 -17.98
CA ALA A 96 -9.68 -32.23 -17.63
C ALA A 96 -10.22 -30.97 -18.31
N LYS A 97 -9.44 -29.89 -18.38
CA LYS A 97 -9.79 -28.66 -19.12
C LYS A 97 -9.98 -28.93 -20.61
N LYS A 98 -9.06 -29.68 -21.24
CA LYS A 98 -9.17 -30.06 -22.66
C LYS A 98 -10.44 -30.88 -22.94
N VAL A 99 -10.70 -31.90 -22.13
CA VAL A 99 -11.90 -32.74 -22.25
C VAL A 99 -13.17 -31.91 -22.07
N THR A 100 -13.20 -31.04 -21.05
CA THR A 100 -14.35 -30.15 -20.80
C THR A 100 -14.63 -29.24 -22.00
N ASN A 101 -13.58 -28.68 -22.61
CA ASN A 101 -13.72 -27.84 -23.80
C ASN A 101 -14.23 -28.63 -25.01
N GLN A 102 -13.77 -29.88 -25.20
CA GLN A 102 -14.23 -30.75 -26.29
C GLN A 102 -15.71 -31.14 -26.16
N VAL A 103 -16.17 -31.39 -24.93
CA VAL A 103 -17.56 -31.80 -24.67
C VAL A 103 -18.51 -30.59 -24.60
N SER A 104 -17.98 -29.37 -24.44
CA SER A 104 -18.79 -28.16 -24.36
C SER A 104 -19.55 -27.90 -25.66
N LYS A 105 -20.88 -28.00 -25.59
CA LYS A 105 -21.79 -27.72 -26.71
C LYS A 105 -21.64 -26.30 -27.27
N GLN A 106 -21.36 -25.33 -26.41
CA GLN A 106 -21.15 -23.94 -26.83
C GLN A 106 -19.89 -23.82 -27.68
N LYS A 107 -18.78 -24.43 -27.23
CA LYS A 107 -17.53 -24.47 -27.99
C LYS A 107 -17.66 -25.27 -29.28
N TYR A 108 -18.36 -26.40 -29.24
CA TYR A 108 -18.69 -27.16 -30.45
C TYR A 108 -19.46 -26.32 -31.48
N LYS A 109 -20.47 -25.57 -31.05
CA LYS A 109 -21.27 -24.70 -31.93
C LYS A 109 -20.42 -23.56 -32.52
N GLU A 110 -19.61 -22.89 -31.70
CA GLU A 110 -18.66 -21.87 -32.19
C GLU A 110 -17.67 -22.45 -33.20
N ASP A 111 -17.06 -23.60 -32.90
CA ASP A 111 -16.11 -24.25 -33.80
C ASP A 111 -16.78 -24.69 -35.10
N TYR A 112 -18.01 -25.21 -35.04
CA TYR A 112 -18.78 -25.56 -36.23
C TYR A 112 -19.03 -24.32 -37.11
N GLU A 113 -19.53 -23.23 -36.53
CA GLU A 113 -19.82 -21.99 -37.25
C GLU A 113 -18.56 -21.36 -37.87
N ASN A 114 -17.41 -21.44 -37.18
CA ASN A 114 -16.17 -20.79 -37.63
C ASN A 114 -15.31 -21.66 -38.56
N LYS A 115 -15.26 -22.98 -38.35
CA LYS A 115 -14.32 -23.88 -39.03
C LYS A 115 -14.98 -24.80 -40.05
N ILE A 116 -16.24 -25.19 -39.82
CA ILE A 116 -16.90 -26.25 -40.59
C ILE A 116 -18.00 -25.70 -41.49
N LYS A 117 -18.75 -24.70 -41.02
CA LYS A 117 -19.86 -24.11 -41.75
C LYS A 117 -19.36 -23.43 -43.03
N GLY A 118 -19.87 -23.91 -44.16
CA GLY A 118 -19.43 -23.46 -45.49
C GLY A 118 -18.07 -24.00 -45.94
N LYS A 119 -17.39 -24.82 -45.12
CA LYS A 119 -16.15 -25.54 -45.46
C LYS A 119 -16.42 -27.05 -45.64
N TRP A 120 -17.53 -27.38 -46.31
CA TRP A 120 -17.69 -28.72 -46.88
C TRP A 120 -16.72 -28.85 -48.06
N SER A 121 -15.45 -29.17 -47.78
CA SER A 121 -14.62 -29.79 -48.80
C SER A 121 -15.03 -31.24 -48.85
N GLU A 122 -15.50 -31.68 -50.01
CA GLU A 122 -15.69 -33.08 -50.41
C GLU A 122 -14.75 -33.97 -49.62
N THR A 123 -15.30 -34.70 -48.63
CA THR A 123 -14.51 -35.72 -47.96
C THR A 123 -14.01 -36.62 -49.09
N PRO A 124 -12.70 -36.65 -49.37
CA PRO A 124 -12.21 -37.49 -50.44
C PRO A 124 -12.71 -38.89 -50.13
N CYS A 125 -13.32 -39.55 -51.10
CA CYS A 125 -13.87 -40.89 -50.86
C CYS A 125 -12.76 -41.76 -50.23
N PHE A 126 -13.15 -42.77 -49.47
CA PHE A 126 -12.24 -43.61 -48.68
C PHE A 126 -10.96 -44.03 -49.45
N GLU A 127 -11.09 -44.27 -50.76
CA GLU A 127 -9.97 -44.61 -51.64
C GLU A 127 -8.96 -43.48 -51.85
N ILE A 128 -9.43 -42.24 -52.03
CA ILE A 128 -8.58 -41.05 -52.21
C ILE A 128 -7.88 -40.70 -50.90
N ALA A 129 -8.55 -40.87 -49.76
CA ALA A 129 -7.95 -40.69 -48.44
C ALA A 129 -6.84 -41.71 -48.19
N ASN A 130 -7.09 -42.99 -48.48
CA ASN A 130 -6.09 -44.05 -48.36
C ASN A 130 -4.90 -43.85 -49.31
N ALA A 131 -5.14 -43.42 -50.55
CA ALA A 131 -4.08 -43.14 -51.51
C ALA A 131 -3.17 -41.99 -51.04
N ARG A 132 -3.75 -40.93 -50.45
CA ARG A 132 -2.98 -39.81 -49.88
C ARG A 132 -2.17 -40.23 -48.67
N MET A 133 -2.77 -40.96 -47.72
CA MET A 133 -2.05 -41.46 -46.54
C MET A 133 -0.92 -42.42 -46.95
N ASN A 134 -1.12 -43.27 -47.95
CA ASN A 134 -0.08 -44.15 -48.49
C ASN A 134 1.05 -43.35 -49.18
N ALA A 135 0.72 -42.29 -49.92
CA ALA A 135 1.71 -41.41 -50.54
C ALA A 135 2.54 -40.64 -49.51
N ASP A 136 1.89 -40.12 -48.46
CA ASP A 136 2.56 -39.42 -47.37
C ASP A 136 3.48 -40.37 -46.60
N ASN A 137 3.03 -41.60 -46.31
CA ASN A 137 3.84 -42.62 -45.67
C ASN A 137 5.05 -43.01 -46.53
N ILE A 138 4.86 -43.22 -47.85
CA ILE A 138 5.97 -43.44 -48.81
C ILE A 138 6.96 -42.26 -48.78
N SER A 139 6.47 -41.02 -48.78
CA SER A 139 7.31 -39.81 -48.74
C SER A 139 8.10 -39.64 -47.43
N THR A 140 7.62 -40.22 -46.33
CA THR A 140 8.30 -40.20 -45.03
C THR A 140 9.35 -41.29 -44.89
N VAL A 141 9.20 -42.40 -45.63
CA VAL A 141 10.21 -43.48 -45.70
C VAL A 141 11.38 -43.06 -46.59
N SER A 142 11.13 -42.45 -47.76
CA SER A 142 12.19 -41.95 -48.65
C SER A 142 12.97 -40.73 -48.11
N ARG A 143 12.53 -40.12 -47.01
CA ARG A 143 13.25 -39.03 -46.33
C ARG A 143 14.19 -39.52 -45.21
N LYS A 144 14.23 -40.82 -44.97
CA LYS A 144 15.05 -41.45 -43.92
C LYS A 144 16.17 -42.36 -44.46
N GLU A 145 16.36 -42.43 -45.78
CA GLU A 145 17.54 -43.03 -46.43
C GLU A 145 18.56 -41.98 -46.85
#